data_AF-A0A3A4SCG3-F1
#
_entry.id   AF-A0A3A4SCG3-F1
#
_cell.length_a   1.000
_cell.length_b   1.000
_cell.length_c   1.000
_cell.angle_alpha   90.00
_cell.angle_beta   90.00
_cell.angle_gamma   90.00
#
_symmetry.space_group_name_H-M   'P 1'
#
loop_
_entity.id
_entity.type
_entity.pdbx_description
1 polymer ?
#
loop_
_entity_poly.entity_id
_entity_poly.type
_entity_poly.pdbx_seq_one_letter_code
_entity_poly.pdbx_strand_id
1 'polypeptide(L)'
;MKNAKKFITIAVFSIVLGGCASDADPTAADYMRGHASELQTEVDLKDELAREWDRGARLIETGERHVQLGEDQVAEGKENIERGNQEILEGRMLIENSERTFNENFPTQKIKP
;
A
#
# COMPACT_ATOMS: atom_id res chain seq x y z
N MET A 1 -1.64 -87.68 11.66
CA MET A 1 -1.78 -88.41 10.39
C MET A 1 -1.42 -87.40 9.29
N LYS A 2 -0.22 -87.37 8.67
CA LYS A 2 0.24 -88.28 7.59
C LYS A 2 -0.88 -88.43 6.53
N ASN A 3 -0.84 -88.00 5.26
CA ASN A 3 0.21 -87.89 4.23
C ASN A 3 -0.42 -87.12 3.04
N ALA A 4 0.22 -86.17 2.35
CA ALA A 4 1.23 -86.29 1.27
C ALA A 4 0.70 -86.55 -0.16
N LYS A 5 1.46 -85.98 -1.13
CA LYS A 5 1.50 -86.15 -2.61
C LYS A 5 0.74 -85.05 -3.38
N LYS A 6 1.38 -83.93 -3.78
CA LYS A 6 2.35 -83.69 -4.88
C LYS A 6 1.87 -84.15 -6.27
N PHE A 7 1.69 -83.20 -7.19
CA PHE A 7 2.51 -82.95 -8.41
C PHE A 7 1.70 -82.46 -9.64
N ILE A 8 2.29 -81.49 -10.37
CA ILE A 8 2.35 -81.36 -11.86
C ILE A 8 1.05 -80.94 -12.57
N THR A 9 0.95 -79.96 -13.50
CA THR A 9 1.72 -78.80 -14.02
C THR A 9 0.80 -78.14 -15.08
N ILE A 10 0.96 -76.84 -15.40
CA ILE A 10 0.74 -76.21 -16.75
C ILE A 10 -0.74 -76.17 -17.24
N ALA A 11 -1.35 -75.10 -17.75
CA ALA A 11 -0.94 -73.75 -18.12
C ALA A 11 -2.20 -72.98 -18.59
N VAL A 12 -2.15 -71.65 -18.43
CA VAL A 12 -2.53 -70.64 -19.45
C VAL A 12 -4.02 -70.34 -19.69
N PHE A 13 -4.31 -69.05 -19.46
CA PHE A 13 -5.14 -68.12 -20.22
C PHE A 13 -6.54 -67.73 -19.73
N SER A 14 -6.65 -66.41 -19.55
CA SER A 14 -7.87 -65.58 -19.64
C SER A 14 -8.79 -65.69 -18.42
N ILE A 15 -9.12 -64.63 -17.71
CA ILE A 15 -9.52 -63.32 -18.19
C ILE A 15 -9.00 -62.30 -17.18
N VAL A 16 -8.03 -61.48 -17.57
CA VAL A 16 -7.89 -60.15 -16.96
C VAL A 16 -9.16 -59.43 -17.40
N LEU A 17 -10.14 -59.30 -16.51
CA LEU A 17 -11.14 -58.26 -16.67
C LEU A 17 -10.33 -56.97 -16.53
N GLY A 18 -9.80 -56.52 -17.66
CA GLY A 18 -9.31 -55.19 -17.82
C GLY A 18 -10.48 -54.28 -17.50
N GLY A 19 -10.53 -53.85 -16.24
CA GLY A 19 -11.00 -52.51 -15.97
C GLY A 19 -10.08 -51.60 -16.74
N CYS A 20 -10.44 -51.34 -18.00
CA CYS A 20 -10.08 -50.07 -18.61
C CYS A 20 -10.67 -49.05 -17.66
N ALA A 21 -9.82 -48.46 -16.81
CA ALA A 21 -10.09 -47.12 -16.32
C ALA A 21 -10.49 -46.34 -17.58
N SER A 22 -11.75 -45.91 -17.64
CA SER A 22 -12.26 -45.11 -18.73
C SER A 22 -11.64 -43.73 -18.57
N ASP A 23 -10.36 -43.62 -18.93
CA ASP A 23 -9.73 -42.37 -19.29
C ASP A 23 -10.39 -41.99 -20.62
N ALA A 24 -11.57 -41.37 -20.51
CA ALA A 24 -12.22 -40.76 -21.65
C ALA A 24 -11.27 -39.67 -22.13
N ASP A 25 -10.65 -39.86 -23.29
CA ASP A 25 -9.79 -38.86 -23.90
C ASP A 25 -10.56 -37.53 -23.97
N PRO A 26 -9.97 -36.41 -23.51
CA PRO A 26 -10.64 -35.12 -23.51
C PRO A 26 -11.13 -34.80 -24.91
N THR A 27 -12.41 -34.44 -25.01
CA THR A 27 -13.02 -34.15 -26.30
C THR A 27 -12.49 -32.82 -26.82
N ALA A 28 -12.58 -32.60 -28.14
CA ALA A 28 -12.23 -31.30 -28.73
C ALA A 28 -12.99 -30.13 -28.05
N ALA A 29 -14.22 -30.37 -27.57
CA ALA A 29 -15.00 -29.39 -26.81
C ALA A 29 -14.38 -29.07 -25.44
N ASP A 30 -13.74 -30.03 -24.78
CA ASP A 30 -13.08 -29.83 -23.49
C ASP A 30 -11.81 -28.97 -23.65
N TYR A 31 -11.05 -29.17 -24.74
CA TYR A 31 -9.96 -28.28 -25.11
C TYR A 31 -10.44 -26.85 -25.39
N MET A 32 -11.52 -26.69 -26.13
CA MET A 32 -12.10 -25.37 -26.42
C MET A 32 -12.57 -24.65 -25.15
N ARG A 33 -13.21 -25.36 -24.20
CA ARG A 33 -13.63 -24.77 -22.91
C ARG A 33 -12.45 -24.43 -22.01
N GLY A 34 -11.43 -25.29 -21.95
CA GLY A 34 -10.22 -25.03 -21.17
C GLY A 34 -9.50 -23.76 -21.65
N HIS A 35 -9.34 -23.62 -22.96
CA HIS A 35 -8.71 -22.44 -23.55
C HIS A 35 -9.55 -21.16 -23.33
N ALA A 36 -10.88 -21.26 -23.42
CA ALA A 36 -11.76 -20.13 -23.10
C ALA A 36 -11.66 -19.70 -21.64
N SER A 37 -11.54 -20.64 -20.70
CA SER A 37 -11.38 -20.34 -19.27
C SER A 37 -10.03 -19.72 -18.94
N GLU A 38 -8.95 -20.19 -19.59
CA GLU A 38 -7.61 -19.63 -19.43
C GLU A 38 -7.56 -18.18 -19.96
N LEU A 39 -8.09 -17.94 -21.16
CA LEU A 39 -8.20 -16.61 -21.73
C LEU A 39 -9.04 -15.67 -20.86
N GLN A 40 -10.14 -16.16 -20.27
CA GLN A 40 -10.95 -15.34 -19.37
C GLN A 40 -10.17 -14.94 -18.11
N THR A 41 -9.41 -15.86 -17.52
CA THR A 41 -8.58 -15.56 -16.35
C THR A 41 -7.51 -14.52 -16.66
N GLU A 42 -6.90 -14.60 -17.85
CA GLU A 42 -5.93 -13.61 -18.31
C GLU A 42 -6.58 -12.22 -18.51
N VAL A 43 -7.77 -12.16 -19.10
CA VAL A 43 -8.54 -10.92 -19.27
C VAL A 43 -8.90 -10.31 -17.91
N ASP A 44 -9.43 -11.11 -16.99
CA ASP A 44 -9.82 -10.66 -15.66
C ASP A 44 -8.63 -10.07 -14.88
N LEU A 45 -7.47 -10.73 -14.97
CA LEU A 45 -6.22 -10.24 -14.37
C LEU A 45 -5.77 -8.91 -14.99
N LYS A 46 -5.82 -8.79 -16.32
CA LYS A 46 -5.46 -7.53 -17.01
C LYS A 46 -6.38 -6.39 -16.60
N ASP A 47 -7.68 -6.65 -16.52
CA ASP A 47 -8.66 -5.66 -16.10
C ASP A 47 -8.46 -5.24 -14.64
N GLU A 48 -8.10 -6.17 -13.75
CA GLU A 48 -7.76 -5.86 -12.36
C GLU A 48 -6.50 -5.00 -12.26
N LEU A 49 -5.43 -5.38 -12.97
CA LEU A 49 -4.20 -4.60 -13.00
C LEU A 49 -4.42 -3.19 -13.55
N ALA A 50 -5.26 -3.04 -14.58
CA ALA A 50 -5.62 -1.74 -15.11
C ALA A 50 -6.38 -0.88 -14.07
N ARG A 51 -7.33 -1.48 -13.33
CA ARG A 51 -8.05 -0.77 -12.26
C ARG A 51 -7.13 -0.34 -11.12
N GLU A 52 -6.21 -1.22 -10.70
CA GLU A 52 -5.25 -0.90 -9.64
C GLU A 52 -4.25 0.16 -10.11
N TRP A 53 -3.82 0.11 -11.37
CA TRP A 53 -3.00 1.17 -11.98
C TRP A 53 -3.71 2.53 -11.94
N ASP A 54 -4.95 2.59 -12.42
CA ASP A 54 -5.74 3.82 -12.44
C ASP A 54 -5.97 4.36 -11.02
N ARG A 55 -6.18 3.47 -10.05
CA ARG A 55 -6.28 3.83 -8.64
C ARG A 55 -4.97 4.38 -8.11
N GLY A 56 -3.85 3.74 -8.41
CA GLY A 56 -2.51 4.19 -8.05
C GLY A 56 -2.20 5.58 -8.62
N ALA A 57 -2.51 5.80 -9.89
CA ALA A 57 -2.33 7.10 -10.55
C ALA A 57 -3.13 8.22 -9.85
N ARG A 58 -4.41 7.96 -9.51
CA ARG A 58 -5.22 8.92 -8.74
C ARG A 58 -4.66 9.19 -7.34
N LEU A 59 -4.17 8.15 -6.67
CA LEU A 59 -3.55 8.31 -5.35
C LEU A 59 -2.29 9.18 -5.43
N ILE A 60 -1.44 8.97 -6.44
CA ILE A 60 -0.26 9.81 -6.70
C ILE A 60 -0.68 11.26 -6.88
N GLU A 61 -1.63 11.53 -7.79
CA GLU A 61 -2.11 12.90 -8.07
C GLU A 61 -2.67 13.59 -6.80
N THR A 62 -3.50 12.87 -6.02
CA THR A 62 -4.03 13.42 -4.76
C THR A 62 -2.91 13.65 -3.73
N GLY A 63 -1.92 12.76 -3.67
CA GLY A 63 -0.78 12.87 -2.77
C GLY A 63 0.09 14.07 -3.11
N GLU A 64 0.39 14.29 -4.38
CA GLU A 64 1.14 15.46 -4.87
C GLU A 64 0.45 16.78 -4.49
N ARG A 65 -0.89 16.85 -4.65
CA ARG A 65 -1.67 18.02 -4.21
C ARG A 65 -1.59 18.24 -2.70
N HIS A 66 -1.60 17.18 -1.90
CA HIS A 66 -1.44 17.29 -0.45
C HIS A 66 -0.04 17.75 -0.05
N VAL A 67 1.00 17.27 -0.75
CA VAL A 67 2.38 17.73 -0.54
C VAL A 67 2.49 19.23 -0.83
N GLN A 68 2.01 19.69 -1.98
CA GLN A 68 2.05 21.11 -2.34
C GLN A 68 1.35 21.99 -1.30
N LEU A 69 0.14 21.60 -0.87
CA LEU A 69 -0.59 22.33 0.16
C LEU A 69 0.19 22.38 1.49
N GLY A 70 0.85 21.29 1.86
CA GLY A 70 1.68 21.25 3.06
C GLY A 70 2.90 22.18 2.95
N GLU A 71 3.54 22.24 1.79
CA GLU A 71 4.66 23.14 1.53
C GLU A 71 4.24 24.61 1.64
N ASP A 72 3.08 24.97 1.08
CA ASP A 72 2.53 26.32 1.15
C ASP A 72 2.25 26.73 2.62
N GLN A 73 1.65 25.84 3.41
CA GLN A 73 1.40 26.09 4.84
C GLN A 73 2.70 26.26 5.65
N VAL A 74 3.75 25.49 5.31
CA VAL A 74 5.06 25.65 5.95
C VAL A 74 5.69 26.99 5.59
N ALA A 75 5.54 27.44 4.34
CA ALA A 75 6.03 28.75 3.90
C ALA A 75 5.32 29.89 4.66
N GLU A 76 3.99 29.86 4.72
CA GLU A 76 3.20 30.84 5.48
C GLU A 76 3.57 30.84 6.97
N GLY A 77 3.72 29.65 7.57
CA GLY A 77 4.14 29.51 8.97
C GLY A 77 5.50 30.16 9.24
N LYS A 78 6.47 30.03 8.32
CA LYS A 78 7.78 30.68 8.43
C LYS A 78 7.67 32.20 8.38
N GLU A 79 6.86 32.74 7.47
CA GLU A 79 6.64 34.19 7.38
C GLU A 79 6.01 34.74 8.67
N ASN A 80 5.02 34.05 9.21
CA ASN A 80 4.37 34.43 10.47
C ASN A 80 5.36 34.43 11.65
N ILE A 81 6.26 33.44 11.72
CA ILE A 81 7.32 33.40 12.74
C ILE A 81 8.28 34.58 12.58
N GLU A 82 8.69 34.90 11.35
CA GLU A 82 9.58 36.02 11.08
C GLU A 82 8.95 37.35 11.52
N ARG A 83 7.68 37.57 11.15
CA ARG A 83 6.92 38.75 11.56
C ARG A 83 6.79 38.84 13.08
N GLY A 84 6.42 37.74 13.74
CA GLY A 84 6.34 37.71 15.20
C GLY A 84 7.68 38.03 15.88
N ASN A 85 8.80 37.57 15.33
CA ASN A 85 10.13 37.91 15.85
C ASN A 85 10.45 39.41 15.71
N GLN A 86 10.05 40.04 14.59
CA GLN A 86 10.19 41.48 14.38
C GLN A 86 9.35 42.27 15.39
N GLU A 87 8.08 41.89 15.57
CA GLU A 87 7.18 42.51 16.55
C GLU A 87 7.72 42.41 17.98
N ILE A 88 8.26 41.24 18.37
CA ILE A 88 8.90 41.06 19.68
C ILE A 88 10.13 41.97 19.83
N LEU A 89 10.95 42.12 18.78
CA LEU A 89 12.11 43.00 18.81
C LEU A 89 11.69 44.47 18.98
N GLU A 90 10.71 44.92 18.19
CA GLU A 90 10.15 46.27 18.28
C GLU A 90 9.55 46.54 19.66
N GLY A 91 8.75 45.61 20.19
CA GLY A 91 8.19 45.70 21.52
C GLY A 91 9.26 45.84 22.61
N ARG A 92 10.35 45.06 22.52
CA ARG A 92 11.49 45.18 23.45
C ARG A 92 12.15 46.56 23.38
N MET A 93 12.38 47.09 22.18
CA MET A 93 12.95 48.43 22.02
C MET A 93 12.03 49.51 22.59
N LEU A 94 10.72 49.40 22.39
CA LEU A 94 9.73 50.34 22.94
C LEU A 94 9.73 50.32 24.47
N ILE A 95 9.77 49.13 25.09
CA ILE A 95 9.88 48.99 26.54
C ILE A 95 11.16 49.66 27.04
N GLU A 96 12.33 49.33 26.47
CA GLU A 96 13.61 49.90 26.90
C GLU A 96 13.62 51.43 26.78
N ASN A 97 13.14 51.97 25.65
CA ASN A 97 13.08 53.42 25.43
C ASN A 97 12.11 54.11 26.40
N SER A 98 10.98 53.47 26.70
CA SER A 98 10.00 53.97 27.65
C SER A 98 10.57 53.98 29.08
N GLU A 99 11.23 52.89 29.50
CA GLU A 99 11.88 52.80 30.81
C GLU A 99 12.98 53.85 30.96
N ARG A 100 13.83 54.02 29.92
CA ARG A 100 14.87 55.05 29.88
C ARG A 100 14.27 56.45 30.06
N THR A 101 13.29 56.80 29.24
CA THR A 101 12.62 58.11 29.29
C THR A 101 11.98 58.34 30.65
N PHE A 102 11.32 57.32 31.22
CA PHE A 102 10.72 57.41 32.54
C PHE A 102 11.78 57.69 33.62
N ASN A 103 12.87 56.92 33.64
CA ASN A 103 13.92 57.07 34.65
C ASN A 103 14.63 58.43 34.56
N GLU A 104 14.80 58.97 33.35
CA GLU A 104 15.37 60.31 33.13
C GLU A 104 14.47 61.43 33.68
N ASN A 105 13.14 61.27 33.58
CA ASN A 105 12.17 62.28 34.01
C ASN A 105 11.70 62.10 35.47
N PHE A 106 11.79 60.90 36.03
CA PHE A 106 11.28 60.54 37.37
C PHE A 106 12.31 59.74 38.20
N PRO A 107 13.51 60.29 38.49
CA PRO A 107 14.65 59.54 39.02
C PRO A 107 14.46 58.95 40.43
N THR A 108 13.44 59.39 41.18
CA THR A 108 13.14 58.89 42.53
C THR A 108 12.10 57.77 42.55
N GLN A 109 11.44 57.50 41.43
CA GLN A 109 10.40 56.48 41.31
C GLN A 109 10.98 55.21 40.69
N LYS A 110 10.72 54.05 41.30
CA LYS A 110 11.15 52.75 40.77
C LYS A 110 10.00 52.08 40.02
N ILE A 111 10.25 51.74 38.77
CA ILE A 111 9.37 50.90 37.94
C ILE A 111 9.84 49.44 38.00
N LYS A 112 8.89 48.51 37.98
CA LYS A 112 9.14 47.08 37.77
C LYS A 112 8.74 46.72 36.34
N PRO A 113 9.48 45.81 35.69
CA PRO A 113 9.06 45.24 34.41
C PRO A 113 7.74 44.48 34.53
#